data_AF-A0AAD2ZVA9-F1
#
_entry.id   AF-A0AAD2ZVA9-F1
#
_cell.length_a   1.000
_cell.length_b   1.000
_cell.length_c   1.000
_cell.angle_alpha   90.00
_cell.angle_beta   90.00
_cell.angle_gamma   90.00
#
_symmetry.space_group_name_H-M   'P 1'
#
loop_
_entity.id
_entity.type
_entity.pdbx_description
1 polymer ?
#
loop_
_entity_poly.entity_id
_entity_poly.type
_entity_poly.pdbx_seq_one_letter_code
_entity_poly.pdbx_strand_id
1 'polypeptide(L)'
;MPAYRAPLRDMRFLFDEVLDAYTHLQALQSQGEFGADLGGAILEEAARVAEWWLAPLNSSGDKEGCHYDPATRSVKTPAGFREGYRQFAEGGWTALACPSEFGGQGLSRLIITPVFRYLKVVSFVGLSSMIVKGHGSLRVCHGYLLKS
;
A
#
# COMPACT_ATOMS: atom_id res chain seq x y z
N MET A 1 17.74 -1.05 -14.38
CA MET A 1 17.27 -2.01 -13.36
C MET A 1 16.63 -1.23 -12.23
N PRO A 2 15.47 -1.67 -11.69
CA PRO A 2 14.88 -1.01 -10.53
C PRO A 2 15.85 -1.10 -9.34
N ALA A 3 15.98 -0.01 -8.57
CA ALA A 3 16.88 0.07 -7.43
C ALA A 3 16.44 -0.82 -6.25
N TYR A 4 15.16 -1.21 -6.24
CA TYR A 4 14.56 -2.16 -5.30
C TYR A 4 14.01 -3.36 -6.09
N ARG A 5 14.13 -4.56 -5.50
CA ARG A 5 13.52 -5.78 -6.03
C ARG A 5 12.77 -6.47 -4.89
N ALA A 6 11.47 -6.67 -5.06
CA ALA A 6 10.64 -7.34 -4.06
C ALA A 6 10.99 -8.85 -4.01
N PRO A 7 11.17 -9.44 -2.81
CA PRO A 7 11.47 -10.86 -2.67
C PRO A 7 10.20 -11.72 -2.86
N LEU A 8 9.63 -11.67 -4.05
CA LEU A 8 8.36 -12.34 -4.38
C LEU A 8 8.44 -13.85 -4.18
N ARG A 9 9.57 -14.46 -4.56
CA ARG A 9 9.83 -15.89 -4.36
C ARG A 9 9.74 -16.27 -2.88
N ASP A 10 10.37 -15.49 -2.02
CA ASP A 10 10.43 -15.79 -0.59
C ASP A 10 9.04 -15.65 0.05
N MET A 11 8.22 -14.67 -0.39
CA MET A 11 6.85 -14.55 0.11
C MET A 11 5.96 -15.69 -0.37
N ARG A 12 6.12 -16.17 -1.61
CA ARG A 12 5.41 -17.37 -2.08
C ARG A 12 5.78 -18.59 -1.27
N PHE A 13 7.07 -18.83 -1.07
CA PHE A 13 7.56 -19.91 -0.22
C PHE A 13 6.94 -19.84 1.19
N LEU A 14 6.88 -18.65 1.80
CA LEU A 14 6.23 -18.49 3.11
C LEU A 14 4.74 -18.80 3.08
N PHE A 15 4.01 -18.38 2.04
CA PHE A 15 2.58 -18.59 1.90
C PHE A 15 2.22 -20.04 1.60
N ASP A 16 2.91 -20.65 0.65
CA ASP A 16 2.61 -21.95 0.10
C ASP A 16 3.20 -23.09 0.96
N GLU A 17 4.46 -22.96 1.37
CA GLU A 17 5.21 -24.08 1.94
C GLU A 17 5.36 -24.01 3.47
N VAL A 18 5.34 -22.82 4.06
CA VAL A 18 5.58 -22.64 5.51
C VAL A 18 4.28 -22.46 6.29
N LEU A 19 3.41 -21.57 5.81
CA LEU A 19 2.23 -21.14 6.57
C LEU A 19 0.94 -21.83 6.15
N ASP A 20 0.92 -22.55 5.02
CA ASP A 20 -0.32 -23.06 4.40
C ASP A 20 -1.41 -21.97 4.38
N ALA A 21 -1.01 -20.77 3.98
CA ALA A 21 -1.74 -19.54 4.21
C ALA A 21 -3.13 -19.57 3.54
N TYR A 22 -3.20 -20.15 2.34
CA TYR A 22 -4.43 -20.22 1.55
C TYR A 22 -5.47 -21.13 2.19
N THR A 23 -5.07 -22.27 2.75
CA THR A 23 -5.98 -23.17 3.48
C THR A 23 -6.59 -22.44 4.68
N HIS A 24 -5.77 -21.72 5.44
CA HIS A 24 -6.25 -20.93 6.58
C HIS A 24 -7.14 -19.76 6.16
N LEU A 25 -6.87 -19.13 5.02
CA LEU A 25 -7.70 -18.04 4.48
C LEU A 25 -9.05 -18.56 4.00
N GLN A 26 -9.07 -19.66 3.25
CA GLN A 26 -10.31 -20.27 2.75
C GLN A 26 -11.23 -20.77 3.87
N ALA A 27 -10.66 -21.15 5.02
CA ALA A 27 -11.43 -21.50 6.22
C ALA A 27 -12.18 -20.29 6.84
N LEU A 28 -11.80 -19.06 6.51
CA LEU A 28 -12.50 -17.86 6.97
C LEU A 28 -13.68 -17.56 6.05
N GLN A 29 -14.89 -17.43 6.62
CA GLN A 29 -16.12 -17.17 5.85
C GLN A 29 -16.03 -15.94 4.94
N SER A 30 -15.26 -14.93 5.33
CA SER A 30 -15.07 -13.70 4.55
C SER A 30 -13.98 -13.77 3.48
N GLN A 31 -13.25 -14.89 3.37
CA GLN A 31 -12.08 -15.04 2.49
C GLN A 31 -12.10 -16.39 1.74
N GLY A 32 -13.28 -17.01 1.58
CA GLY A 32 -13.42 -18.30 0.89
C GLY A 32 -12.92 -18.30 -0.56
N GLU A 33 -12.94 -17.14 -1.23
CA GLU A 33 -12.43 -16.97 -2.60
C GLU A 33 -10.91 -16.70 -2.67
N PHE A 34 -10.25 -16.57 -1.52
CA PHE A 34 -8.81 -16.30 -1.45
C PHE A 34 -7.96 -17.56 -1.60
N GLY A 35 -7.80 -18.00 -2.85
CA GLY A 35 -6.89 -19.07 -3.23
C GLY A 35 -5.50 -18.58 -3.66
N ALA A 36 -4.64 -19.55 -3.99
CA ALA A 36 -3.26 -19.32 -4.43
C ALA A 36 -3.15 -18.37 -5.63
N ASP A 37 -4.06 -18.50 -6.61
CA ASP A 37 -4.06 -17.66 -7.81
C ASP A 37 -4.30 -16.18 -7.48
N LEU A 38 -5.36 -15.87 -6.72
CA LEU A 38 -5.71 -14.50 -6.36
C LEU A 38 -4.66 -13.86 -5.45
N GLY A 39 -4.19 -14.59 -4.43
CA GLY A 39 -3.13 -14.08 -3.57
C GLY A 39 -1.80 -13.90 -4.29
N GLY A 40 -1.46 -14.82 -5.19
CA GLY A 40 -0.27 -14.74 -6.03
C GLY A 40 -0.29 -13.50 -6.93
N ALA A 41 -1.43 -13.22 -7.58
CA ALA A 41 -1.62 -12.03 -8.40
C ALA A 41 -1.50 -10.73 -7.59
N ILE A 42 -2.08 -10.68 -6.38
CA ILE A 42 -1.98 -9.51 -5.50
C ILE A 42 -0.53 -9.28 -5.07
N LEU A 43 0.22 -10.33 -4.73
CA LEU A 43 1.62 -10.22 -4.35
C LEU A 43 2.50 -9.76 -5.53
N GLU A 44 2.22 -10.24 -6.75
CA GLU A 44 2.88 -9.78 -7.97
C GLU A 44 2.64 -8.30 -8.25
N GLU A 45 1.37 -7.88 -8.22
CA GLU A 45 1.02 -6.48 -8.48
C GLU A 45 1.58 -5.55 -7.39
N ALA A 46 1.55 -5.97 -6.11
CA ALA A 46 2.17 -5.22 -5.03
C ALA A 46 3.69 -5.07 -5.22
N ALA A 47 4.37 -6.14 -5.67
CA ALA A 47 5.78 -6.08 -6.03
C ALA A 47 6.02 -5.10 -7.19
N ARG A 48 5.21 -5.17 -8.25
CA ARG A 48 5.32 -4.26 -9.40
C ARG A 48 5.14 -2.80 -9.00
N VAL A 49 4.13 -2.48 -8.19
CA VAL A 49 3.91 -1.13 -7.67
C VAL A 49 5.11 -0.65 -6.84
N ALA A 50 5.64 -1.51 -5.97
CA ALA A 50 6.79 -1.19 -5.14
C ALA A 50 8.06 -0.89 -5.98
N GLU A 51 8.35 -1.72 -6.99
CA GLU A 51 9.56 -1.61 -7.81
C GLU A 51 9.51 -0.47 -8.83
N TRP A 52 8.37 -0.29 -9.50
CA TRP A 52 8.27 0.58 -10.67
C TRP A 52 7.77 1.98 -10.33
N TRP A 53 6.93 2.12 -9.30
CA TRP A 53 6.30 3.40 -8.98
C TRP A 53 6.86 3.99 -7.69
N LEU A 54 6.96 3.18 -6.64
CA LEU A 54 7.37 3.67 -5.34
C LEU A 54 8.90 3.83 -5.24
N ALA A 55 9.67 2.79 -5.53
CA ALA A 55 11.12 2.82 -5.35
C ALA A 55 11.84 3.99 -6.05
N PRO A 56 11.49 4.40 -7.29
CA PRO A 56 12.14 5.54 -7.94
C PRO A 56 11.92 6.87 -7.21
N LEU A 57 10.78 7.05 -6.55
CA LEU A 57 10.44 8.28 -5.83
C LEU A 57 11.16 8.41 -4.49
N ASN A 58 11.73 7.32 -3.96
CA ASN A 58 12.27 7.31 -2.61
C ASN A 58 13.46 8.26 -2.45
N SER A 59 14.45 8.18 -3.36
CA SER A 59 15.68 8.99 -3.24
C SER A 59 15.45 10.48 -3.51
N SER A 60 14.62 10.82 -4.49
CA SER A 60 14.29 12.24 -4.76
C SER A 60 13.42 12.82 -3.65
N GLY A 61 12.46 12.04 -3.12
CA GLY A 61 11.59 12.45 -2.03
C GLY A 61 12.35 12.71 -0.72
N ASP A 62 13.32 11.87 -0.38
CA ASP A 62 14.17 12.06 0.79
C ASP A 62 15.05 13.32 0.70
N LYS A 63 15.57 13.61 -0.50
CA LYS A 63 16.40 14.81 -0.75
C LYS A 63 15.62 16.11 -0.72
N GLU A 64 14.42 16.13 -1.30
CA GLU A 64 13.57 17.35 -1.36
C GLU A 64 12.88 17.60 -0.01
N GLY A 65 12.32 16.53 0.60
CA GLY A 65 11.55 16.64 1.83
C GLY A 65 10.22 17.38 1.66
N CYS A 66 9.47 17.52 2.75
CA CYS A 66 8.23 18.30 2.77
C CYS A 66 8.53 19.75 3.19
N HIS A 67 7.88 20.70 2.53
CA HIS A 67 7.99 22.11 2.86
C HIS A 67 6.69 22.61 3.47
N TYR A 68 6.77 23.24 4.66
CA TYR A 68 5.64 23.92 5.29
C TYR A 68 5.69 25.42 4.97
N ASP A 69 4.57 25.97 4.51
CA ASP A 69 4.39 27.40 4.30
C ASP A 69 3.54 28.00 5.46
N PRO A 70 4.13 28.82 6.34
CA PRO A 70 3.42 29.43 7.46
C PRO A 70 2.35 30.45 7.06
N ALA A 71 2.48 31.08 5.89
CA ALA A 71 1.54 32.12 5.44
C ALA A 71 0.23 31.49 4.94
N THR A 72 0.33 30.39 4.18
CA THR A 72 -0.84 29.64 3.70
C THR A 72 -1.27 28.52 4.64
N ARG A 73 -0.46 28.21 5.67
CA ARG A 73 -0.62 27.05 6.57
C ARG A 73 -0.71 25.72 5.81
N SER A 74 -0.01 25.61 4.68
CA SER A 74 -0.06 24.44 3.81
C SER A 74 1.27 23.68 3.80
N VAL A 75 1.22 22.39 3.48
CA VAL A 75 2.40 21.54 3.32
C VAL A 75 2.49 21.10 1.86
N LYS A 76 3.64 21.33 1.24
CA LYS A 76 3.97 20.83 -0.09
C LYS A 76 4.81 19.56 0.02
N THR A 77 4.36 18.51 -0.67
CA THR A 77 5.09 17.24 -0.79
C THR A 77 6.12 17.29 -1.93
N PRO A 78 7.14 16.41 -1.89
CA PRO A 78 8.12 16.31 -2.96
C PRO A 78 7.50 16.06 -4.34
N ALA A 79 8.25 16.44 -5.38
CA ALA A 79 7.85 16.18 -6.76
C ALA A 79 7.55 14.68 -7.02
N GLY A 80 6.48 14.41 -7.75
CA GLY A 80 6.05 13.04 -8.09
C GLY A 80 5.24 12.31 -7.01
N PHE A 81 5.26 12.76 -5.75
CA PHE A 81 4.52 12.07 -4.67
C PHE A 81 3.01 12.21 -4.80
N ARG A 82 2.52 13.36 -5.27
CA ARG A 82 1.08 13.56 -5.50
C ARG A 82 0.56 12.58 -6.56
N GLU A 83 1.27 12.47 -7.67
CA GLU A 83 0.89 11.57 -8.76
C GLU A 83 1.03 10.10 -8.36
N GLY A 84 2.12 9.74 -7.67
CA GLY A 84 2.30 8.40 -7.12
C GLY A 84 1.19 8.03 -6.13
N TYR A 85 0.77 8.96 -5.26
CA TYR A 85 -0.35 8.73 -4.34
C TYR A 85 -1.68 8.59 -5.07
N ARG A 86 -1.91 9.38 -6.12
CA ARG A 86 -3.12 9.28 -6.94
C ARG A 86 -3.24 7.89 -7.57
N GLN A 87 -2.18 7.40 -8.20
CA GLN A 87 -2.16 6.04 -8.76
C GLN A 87 -2.30 4.96 -7.68
N PHE A 88 -1.70 5.17 -6.51
CA PHE A 88 -1.84 4.27 -5.36
C PHE A 88 -3.29 4.19 -4.85
N ALA A 89 -3.98 5.33 -4.78
CA ALA A 89 -5.38 5.42 -4.35
C ALA A 89 -6.34 4.87 -5.42
N GLU A 90 -6.14 5.22 -6.70
CA GLU A 90 -6.90 4.70 -7.84
C GLU A 90 -6.77 3.17 -7.96
N GLY A 91 -5.59 2.61 -7.60
CA GLY A 91 -5.36 1.17 -7.53
C GLY A 91 -5.97 0.46 -6.31
N GLY A 92 -6.68 1.17 -5.43
CA GLY A 92 -7.35 0.58 -4.27
C GLY A 92 -6.43 0.13 -3.12
N TRP A 93 -5.14 0.42 -3.19
CA TRP A 93 -4.14 -0.01 -2.21
C TRP A 93 -4.29 0.68 -0.83
N THR A 94 -5.05 1.77 -0.76
CA THR A 94 -5.38 2.50 0.48
C THR A 94 -6.48 1.82 1.31
N ALA A 95 -7.28 0.94 0.71
CA ALA A 95 -8.49 0.38 1.30
C ALA A 95 -8.48 -1.16 1.40
N LEU A 96 -7.31 -1.80 1.30
CA LEU A 96 -7.17 -3.26 1.34
C LEU A 96 -7.83 -3.91 2.57
N ALA A 97 -7.70 -3.27 3.74
CA ALA A 97 -8.27 -3.77 5.01
C ALA A 97 -9.71 -3.32 5.26
N CYS A 98 -10.20 -2.34 4.52
CA CYS A 98 -11.47 -1.69 4.81
C CYS A 98 -12.62 -2.63 4.42
N PRO A 99 -13.73 -2.70 5.18
CA PRO A 99 -14.89 -3.48 4.79
C PRO A 99 -15.42 -3.08 3.41
N SER A 100 -15.96 -4.04 2.68
CA SER A 100 -16.56 -3.82 1.35
C SER A 100 -17.70 -2.80 1.37
N GLU A 101 -18.44 -2.72 2.48
CA GLU A 101 -19.49 -1.71 2.74
C GLU A 101 -19.00 -0.27 2.62
N PHE A 102 -17.70 -0.02 2.80
CA PHE A 102 -17.08 1.30 2.68
C PHE A 102 -16.14 1.41 1.46
N GLY A 103 -16.26 0.49 0.49
CA GLY A 103 -15.46 0.47 -0.74
C GLY A 103 -14.06 -0.14 -0.58
N GLY A 104 -13.82 -0.91 0.49
CA GLY A 104 -12.57 -1.64 0.67
C GLY A 104 -12.61 -3.08 0.16
N GLN A 105 -11.47 -3.77 0.26
CA GLN A 105 -11.34 -5.16 -0.21
C GLN A 105 -11.56 -6.20 0.91
N GLY A 106 -11.68 -5.78 2.17
CA GLY A 106 -11.94 -6.66 3.30
C GLY A 106 -10.88 -7.74 3.54
N LEU A 107 -9.64 -7.53 3.08
CA LEU A 107 -8.61 -8.55 3.12
C LEU A 107 -8.16 -8.87 4.56
N SER A 108 -7.86 -10.13 4.80
CA SER A 108 -7.28 -10.56 6.08
C SER A 108 -5.88 -9.94 6.29
N ARG A 109 -5.53 -9.71 7.55
CA ARG A 109 -4.19 -9.22 7.93
C ARG A 109 -3.07 -10.11 7.43
N LEU A 110 -3.34 -11.41 7.26
CA LEU A 110 -2.38 -12.39 6.73
C LEU A 110 -1.85 -11.95 5.34
N ILE A 111 -2.72 -11.43 4.48
CA ILE A 111 -2.42 -11.01 3.10
C ILE A 111 -1.90 -9.58 3.08
N ILE A 112 -2.53 -8.72 3.87
CA ILE A 112 -2.24 -7.30 3.92
C ILE A 112 -0.82 -7.01 4.44
N THR A 113 -0.33 -7.84 5.36
CA THR A 113 0.97 -7.63 6.02
C THR A 113 2.17 -7.72 5.06
N PRO A 114 2.34 -8.77 4.23
CA PRO A 114 3.41 -8.82 3.24
C PRO A 114 3.23 -7.77 2.14
N VAL A 115 2.00 -7.50 1.69
CA VAL A 115 1.71 -6.43 0.72
C VAL A 115 2.21 -5.08 1.24
N PHE A 116 1.88 -4.71 2.48
CA PHE A 116 2.40 -3.48 3.07
C PHE A 116 3.91 -3.52 3.32
N ARG A 117 4.53 -4.69 3.47
CA ARG A 117 6.00 -4.78 3.57
C ARG A 117 6.67 -4.33 2.27
N TYR A 118 6.10 -4.66 1.12
CA TYR A 118 6.57 -4.15 -0.18
C TYR A 118 6.24 -2.67 -0.37
N LEU A 119 5.05 -2.23 0.02
CA LEU A 119 4.61 -0.86 -0.22
C LEU A 119 5.28 0.16 0.72
N LYS A 120 5.85 -0.28 1.85
CA LYS A 120 6.62 0.56 2.78
C LYS A 120 8.02 0.94 2.30
N VAL A 121 8.40 0.58 1.08
CA VAL A 121 9.69 0.96 0.47
C VAL A 121 9.84 2.47 0.31
N VAL A 122 8.73 3.21 0.31
CA VAL A 122 8.71 4.69 0.40
C VAL A 122 8.09 5.13 1.73
N SER A 123 8.80 5.99 2.45
CA SER A 123 8.42 6.52 3.78
C SER A 123 7.00 7.10 3.83
N PHE A 124 6.50 7.64 2.72
CA PHE A 124 5.15 8.23 2.62
C PHE A 124 4.01 7.22 2.74
N VAL A 125 4.14 5.99 2.23
CA VAL A 125 3.12 4.94 2.43
C VAL A 125 3.09 4.48 3.89
N GLY A 126 4.25 4.52 4.56
CA GLY A 126 4.35 4.33 6.00
C GLY A 126 3.49 5.34 6.76
N LEU A 127 3.60 6.62 6.42
CA LEU A 127 2.82 7.70 7.04
C LEU A 127 1.32 7.61 6.72
N SER A 128 0.94 7.34 5.47
CA SER A 128 -0.49 7.19 5.11
C SER A 128 -1.15 6.02 5.83
N SER A 129 -0.42 4.91 6.03
CA SER A 129 -0.91 3.75 6.79
C SER A 129 -1.07 4.01 8.30
N MET A 130 -0.32 4.96 8.87
CA MET A 130 -0.51 5.43 10.25
C MET A 130 -1.72 6.37 10.34
N ILE A 131 -1.90 7.24 9.34
CA ILE A 131 -3.02 8.17 9.32
C ILE A 131 -4.33 7.41 9.14
N VAL A 132 -4.46 6.50 8.17
CA VAL A 132 -5.70 5.74 7.90
C VAL A 132 -6.12 4.84 9.06
N LYS A 133 -5.20 4.41 9.92
CA LYS A 133 -5.50 3.60 11.13
C LYS A 133 -6.05 4.42 12.30
N GLY A 134 -5.94 5.75 12.25
CA GLY A 134 -6.68 6.63 13.17
C GLY A 134 -8.15 6.68 12.74
N HIS A 135 -9.05 6.14 13.56
CA HIS A 135 -10.49 6.22 13.35
C HIS A 135 -10.91 7.68 13.09
N GLY A 136 -11.17 8.05 11.83
CA GLY A 136 -11.68 9.37 11.43
C GLY A 136 -10.91 10.14 10.35
N SER A 137 -9.73 9.69 9.91
CA SER A 137 -8.84 10.50 9.05
C SER A 137 -9.00 10.30 7.54
N LEU A 138 -9.77 9.31 7.08
CA LEU A 138 -9.96 8.98 5.66
C LEU A 138 -10.42 10.18 4.81
N ARG A 139 -11.21 11.10 5.39
CA ARG A 139 -11.66 12.33 4.69
C ARG A 139 -10.60 13.43 4.61
N VAL A 140 -9.69 13.50 5.58
CA VAL A 140 -8.73 14.62 5.69
C VAL A 140 -7.61 14.47 4.66
N CYS A 141 -7.06 13.26 4.49
CA CYS A 141 -6.00 13.01 3.52
C CYS A 141 -6.48 12.95 2.07
N HIS A 142 -7.67 12.40 1.81
CA HIS A 142 -8.25 12.41 0.47
C HIS A 142 -8.55 13.85 0.00
N GLY A 143 -8.95 14.74 0.92
CA GLY A 143 -9.13 16.16 0.62
C GLY A 143 -7.83 16.93 0.38
N TYR A 144 -6.79 16.71 1.19
CA TYR A 144 -5.54 17.49 1.11
C TYR A 144 -4.60 17.06 -0.03
N LEU A 145 -4.55 15.77 -0.38
CA LEU A 145 -3.63 15.27 -1.42
C LEU A 145 -4.21 15.38 -2.84
N LEU A 146 -5.53 15.53 -3.01
CA LEU A 146 -6.17 15.69 -4.33
C LEU A 146 -6.60 17.13 -4.65
N LYS A 147 -6.63 18.06 -3.68
CA LYS A 147 -7.05 19.46 -3.89
C LYS A 147 -5.91 20.51 -3.81
N SER A 148 -4.66 20.13 -4.02
CA SER A 148 -3.54 21.10 -4.07
C SER A 148 -2.55 20.72 -5.16
#